data_AF-A0AAE8L9D8-F1
#
_entry.id   AF-A0AAE8L9D8-F1
#
_cell.length_a   1.000
_cell.length_b   1.000
_cell.length_c   1.000
_cell.angle_alpha   90.00
_cell.angle_beta   90.00
_cell.angle_gamma   90.00
#
_symmetry.space_group_name_H-M   'P 1'
#
loop_
_entity.id
_entity.type
_entity.pdbx_description
1 polymer ?
#
loop_
_entity_poly.entity_id
_entity_poly.type
_entity_poly.pdbx_seq_one_letter_code
_entity_poly.pdbx_strand_id
1 'polypeptide(L)'
;MPIIQHQLAAAVLASDHIIDRRVIAAFVADAATQPAPNPFPNTSAGAVRQVWQQRVVEFQSFGIQVAGLACLLTALANMSVDEPLVQEILRAGPHTTNVFSHADGSRIVGAVLYGKPGFALPALPVSRSLHQTSGRRMRIPAGQLDLFADAGV
;
A
#
# COMPACT_ATOMS: atom_id res chain seq x y z
N MET A 1 -2.42 -4.68 -22.64
CA MET A 1 -1.00 -4.92 -22.24
C MET A 1 -0.95 -4.92 -20.73
N PRO A 2 -0.26 -5.87 -20.08
CA PRO A 2 -0.16 -5.85 -18.62
C PRO A 2 0.53 -4.57 -18.16
N ILE A 3 0.00 -3.96 -17.11
CA ILE A 3 0.61 -2.78 -16.50
C ILE A 3 1.94 -3.24 -15.87
N ILE A 4 3.03 -2.55 -16.19
CA ILE A 4 4.33 -2.86 -15.58
C ILE A 4 4.19 -2.63 -14.07
N GLN A 5 4.69 -3.53 -13.23
CA GLN A 5 4.51 -3.51 -11.76
C GLN A 5 4.73 -2.12 -11.12
N HIS A 6 5.75 -1.38 -11.57
CA HIS A 6 6.00 0.00 -11.12
C HIS A 6 4.86 0.98 -11.48
N GLN A 7 4.31 0.87 -12.69
CA GLN A 7 3.13 1.64 -13.10
C GLN A 7 1.90 1.26 -12.28
N LEU A 8 1.74 -0.03 -11.95
CA LEU A 8 0.63 -0.49 -11.10
C LEU A 8 0.75 0.08 -9.69
N ALA A 9 1.95 0.05 -9.09
CA ALA A 9 2.21 0.67 -7.80
C ALA A 9 1.90 2.17 -7.82
N ALA A 10 2.34 2.88 -8.86
CA ALA A 10 2.06 4.31 -9.02
C ALA A 10 0.56 4.61 -9.16
N ALA A 11 -0.17 3.80 -9.94
CA ALA A 11 -1.61 3.94 -10.12
C ALA A 11 -2.38 3.69 -8.81
N VAL A 12 -1.99 2.68 -8.03
CA VAL A 12 -2.55 2.44 -6.69
C VAL A 12 -2.26 3.62 -5.77
N LEU A 13 -1.02 4.14 -5.77
CA LEU A 13 -0.63 5.27 -4.93
C LEU A 13 -1.42 6.56 -5.27
N ALA A 14 -1.76 6.76 -6.54
CA ALA A 14 -2.54 7.91 -7.02
C ALA A 14 -4.04 7.80 -6.74
N SER A 15 -4.52 6.65 -6.24
CA SER A 15 -5.95 6.38 -6.04
C SER A 15 -6.42 6.85 -4.66
N ASP A 16 -6.78 8.13 -4.55
CA ASP A 16 -7.07 8.78 -3.27
C ASP A 16 -8.24 8.19 -2.46
N HIS A 17 -9.18 7.51 -3.13
CA HIS A 17 -10.30 6.82 -2.48
C HIS A 17 -9.89 5.54 -1.74
N ILE A 18 -8.67 5.05 -1.96
CA ILE A 18 -8.11 3.91 -1.23
C ILE A 18 -7.34 4.45 -0.02
N ILE A 19 -7.86 4.21 1.18
CA ILE A 19 -7.27 4.69 2.44
C ILE A 19 -5.87 4.09 2.63
N ASP A 20 -5.74 2.78 2.44
CA ASP A 20 -4.49 2.03 2.64
C ASP A 20 -3.54 2.08 1.44
N ARG A 21 -3.77 3.00 0.48
CA ARG A 21 -3.05 3.04 -0.80
C ARG A 21 -1.53 3.03 -0.68
N ARG A 22 -0.98 3.68 0.35
CA ARG A 22 0.46 3.73 0.59
C ARG A 22 1.03 2.34 0.90
N VAL A 23 0.39 1.60 1.82
CA VAL A 23 0.83 0.25 2.21
C VAL A 23 0.73 -0.69 1.02
N ILE A 24 -0.38 -0.63 0.29
CA ILE A 24 -0.62 -1.49 -0.87
C ILE A 24 0.36 -1.14 -2.00
N ALA A 25 0.56 0.14 -2.32
CA ALA A 25 1.51 0.55 -3.35
C ALA A 25 2.95 0.17 -3.00
N ALA A 26 3.37 0.30 -1.72
CA ALA A 26 4.68 -0.13 -1.27
C ALA A 26 4.85 -1.65 -1.44
N PHE A 27 3.84 -2.44 -1.08
CA PHE A 27 3.84 -3.88 -1.32
C PHE A 27 3.95 -4.22 -2.81
N VAL A 28 3.17 -3.56 -3.68
CA VAL A 28 3.23 -3.76 -5.13
C VAL A 28 4.60 -3.38 -5.71
N ALA A 29 5.24 -2.32 -5.20
CA ALA A 29 6.55 -1.87 -5.65
C ALA A 29 7.73 -2.71 -5.14
N ASP A 30 7.52 -3.56 -4.13
CA ASP A 30 8.56 -4.39 -3.55
C ASP A 30 9.09 -5.42 -4.57
N ALA A 31 10.42 -5.57 -4.65
CA ALA A 31 11.07 -6.46 -5.60
C ALA A 31 10.75 -7.95 -5.37
N ALA A 32 10.42 -8.33 -4.13
CA ALA A 32 9.98 -9.68 -3.79
C ALA A 32 8.52 -9.96 -4.20
N THR A 33 7.75 -8.92 -4.52
CA THR A 33 6.38 -9.06 -5.01
C THR A 33 6.38 -9.44 -6.48
N GLN A 34 5.70 -10.54 -6.79
CA GLN A 34 5.64 -11.10 -8.14
C GLN A 34 4.18 -11.32 -8.56
N PRO A 35 3.86 -11.19 -9.87
CA PRO A 35 2.57 -11.60 -10.39
C PRO A 35 2.27 -13.06 -10.06
N ALA A 36 1.06 -13.33 -9.60
CA ALA A 36 0.57 -14.69 -9.37
C ALA A 36 -0.31 -15.14 -10.54
N PRO A 37 -0.41 -16.45 -10.82
CA PRO A 37 -1.31 -16.95 -11.84
C PRO A 37 -2.75 -16.50 -11.58
N ASN A 38 -3.35 -15.81 -12.57
CA ASN A 38 -4.75 -15.43 -12.54
C ASN A 38 -5.48 -16.07 -13.74
N PRO A 39 -6.25 -17.15 -13.54
CA PRO A 39 -7.03 -17.77 -14.61
C PRO A 39 -8.22 -16.92 -15.08
N PHE A 40 -8.63 -15.93 -14.28
CA PHE A 40 -9.77 -15.06 -14.56
C PHE A 40 -9.36 -13.58 -14.43
N PRO A 41 -8.48 -13.08 -15.33
CA PRO A 41 -8.03 -11.68 -15.29
C PRO A 41 -9.14 -10.70 -15.67
N ASN A 42 -10.10 -11.13 -16.49
CA ASN A 42 -11.27 -10.33 -16.82
C ASN A 42 -12.45 -10.79 -15.97
N THR A 43 -13.11 -9.84 -15.33
CA THR A 43 -14.22 -10.08 -14.40
C THR A 43 -15.25 -8.94 -14.49
N SER A 44 -16.28 -8.96 -13.65
CA SER A 44 -17.27 -7.88 -13.54
C SER A 44 -17.35 -7.35 -12.12
N ALA A 45 -17.83 -6.12 -11.96
CA ALA A 45 -18.02 -5.53 -10.64
C ALA A 45 -18.94 -6.36 -9.74
N GLY A 46 -19.99 -6.98 -10.30
CA GLY A 46 -20.88 -7.91 -9.61
C GLY A 46 -20.16 -9.15 -9.09
N ALA A 47 -19.37 -9.80 -9.95
CA ALA A 47 -18.62 -10.99 -9.57
C ALA A 47 -17.57 -10.68 -8.49
N VAL A 48 -16.83 -9.58 -8.63
CA VAL A 48 -15.87 -9.12 -7.63
C VAL A 48 -16.60 -8.82 -6.31
N ARG A 49 -17.72 -8.08 -6.35
CA ARG A 49 -18.49 -7.76 -5.15
C ARG A 49 -18.93 -9.01 -4.39
N GLN A 50 -19.48 -10.00 -5.08
CA GLN A 50 -19.92 -11.26 -4.47
C GLN A 50 -18.76 -12.01 -3.81
N VAL A 51 -17.65 -12.18 -4.54
CA VAL A 51 -16.46 -12.90 -4.03
C VAL A 51 -15.92 -12.20 -2.78
N TRP A 52 -15.78 -10.89 -2.81
CA TRP A 52 -15.17 -10.15 -1.70
C TRP A 52 -16.11 -9.98 -0.51
N GLN A 53 -17.42 -9.94 -0.71
CA GLN A 53 -18.38 -10.01 0.39
C GLN A 53 -18.27 -11.33 1.15
N GLN A 54 -18.11 -12.46 0.45
CA GLN A 54 -17.86 -13.74 1.11
C GLN A 54 -16.51 -13.73 1.86
N ARG A 55 -15.47 -13.16 1.25
CA ARG A 55 -14.14 -13.04 1.87
C ARG A 55 -14.13 -12.24 3.16
N VAL A 56 -15.01 -11.25 3.34
CA VAL A 56 -15.13 -10.50 4.61
C VAL A 56 -15.38 -11.47 5.77
N VAL A 57 -16.36 -12.37 5.59
CA VAL A 57 -16.77 -13.32 6.63
C VAL A 57 -15.66 -14.34 6.91
N GLU A 58 -15.02 -14.84 5.86
CA GLU A 58 -13.89 -15.77 5.99
C GLU A 58 -12.70 -15.12 6.71
N PHE A 59 -12.32 -13.91 6.31
CA PHE A 59 -11.16 -13.22 6.88
C PHE A 59 -11.36 -12.92 8.36
N GLN A 60 -12.56 -12.47 8.74
CA GLN A 60 -12.90 -12.26 10.13
C GLN A 60 -12.82 -13.57 10.93
N SER A 61 -13.33 -14.68 10.38
CA SER A 61 -13.34 -15.99 11.05
C SER A 61 -11.93 -16.54 11.28
N PHE A 62 -11.00 -16.27 10.37
CA PHE A 62 -9.61 -16.74 10.44
C PHE A 62 -8.63 -15.71 11.04
N GLY A 63 -9.11 -14.56 11.52
CA GLY A 63 -8.25 -13.49 12.03
C GLY A 63 -7.26 -12.95 11.00
N ILE A 64 -7.63 -12.98 9.72
CA ILE A 64 -6.79 -12.48 8.62
C ILE A 64 -6.79 -10.96 8.64
N GLN A 65 -5.59 -10.38 8.68
CA GLN A 65 -5.40 -8.94 8.55
C GLN A 65 -5.55 -8.54 7.08
N VAL A 66 -6.28 -7.45 6.83
CA VAL A 66 -6.63 -6.98 5.49
C VAL A 66 -6.63 -5.45 5.42
N ALA A 67 -6.13 -4.91 4.31
CA ALA A 67 -6.13 -3.49 3.96
C ALA A 67 -6.88 -3.28 2.65
N GLY A 68 -7.60 -2.15 2.53
CA GLY A 68 -8.31 -1.73 1.31
C GLY A 68 -9.65 -2.42 1.02
N LEU A 69 -10.04 -3.43 1.79
CA LEU A 69 -11.29 -4.19 1.56
C LEU A 69 -12.55 -3.32 1.65
N ALA A 70 -12.67 -2.47 2.67
CA ALA A 70 -13.82 -1.58 2.81
C ALA A 70 -13.92 -0.58 1.65
N CYS A 71 -12.79 -0.03 1.21
CA CYS A 71 -12.72 0.86 0.05
C CYS A 71 -13.16 0.14 -1.23
N LEU A 72 -12.69 -1.10 -1.46
CA LEU A 72 -13.11 -1.89 -2.61
C LEU A 72 -14.63 -2.13 -2.61
N LEU A 73 -15.18 -2.62 -1.50
CA LEU A 73 -16.62 -2.91 -1.42
C LEU A 73 -17.47 -1.66 -1.59
N THR A 74 -17.02 -0.52 -1.08
CA THR A 74 -17.68 0.78 -1.28
C THR A 74 -17.65 1.21 -2.75
N ALA A 75 -16.49 1.08 -3.42
CA ALA A 75 -16.37 1.41 -4.84
C ALA A 75 -17.31 0.53 -5.69
N LEU A 76 -17.29 -0.78 -5.48
CA LEU A 76 -18.12 -1.74 -6.23
C LEU A 76 -19.62 -1.57 -5.97
N ALA A 77 -20.02 -1.10 -4.78
CA ALA A 77 -21.43 -0.83 -4.48
C ALA A 77 -22.02 0.30 -5.34
N ASN A 78 -21.17 1.18 -5.87
CA ASN A 78 -21.56 2.32 -6.71
C ASN A 78 -21.46 2.01 -8.23
N MET A 79 -21.11 0.79 -8.60
CA MET A 79 -20.91 0.37 -9.99
C MET A 79 -22.08 -0.48 -10.51
N SER A 80 -22.22 -0.53 -11.84
CA SER A 80 -23.14 -1.48 -12.47
C SER A 80 -22.61 -2.91 -12.31
N VAL A 81 -23.50 -3.88 -12.08
CA VAL A 81 -23.14 -5.30 -11.87
C VAL A 81 -22.32 -5.87 -13.03
N ASP A 82 -22.66 -5.49 -14.26
CA ASP A 82 -22.02 -5.98 -15.48
C ASP A 82 -20.80 -5.15 -15.91
N GLU A 83 -20.40 -4.17 -15.10
CA GLU A 83 -19.29 -3.30 -15.45
C GLU A 83 -17.97 -4.09 -15.50
N PRO A 84 -17.24 -4.06 -16.63
CA PRO A 84 -16.09 -4.92 -16.84
C PRO A 84 -14.86 -4.41 -16.08
N LEU A 85 -14.19 -5.35 -15.40
CA LEU A 85 -13.00 -5.11 -14.60
C LEU A 85 -11.87 -6.04 -14.99
N VAL A 86 -10.65 -5.58 -14.74
CA VAL A 86 -9.42 -6.38 -14.83
C VAL A 86 -8.86 -6.58 -13.43
N GLN A 87 -8.43 -7.80 -13.14
CA GLN A 87 -7.83 -8.20 -11.87
C GLN A 87 -6.36 -8.57 -12.07
N GLU A 88 -5.48 -7.88 -11.36
CA GLU A 88 -4.08 -8.21 -11.20
C GLU A 88 -3.87 -8.82 -9.80
N ILE A 89 -3.22 -9.99 -9.74
CA ILE A 89 -2.91 -10.65 -8.45
C ILE A 89 -1.41 -10.66 -8.27
N LEU A 90 -0.94 -10.15 -7.13
CA LEU A 90 0.47 -10.14 -6.78
C LEU A 90 0.70 -10.81 -5.43
N ARG A 91 1.84 -11.48 -5.26
CA ARG A 91 2.19 -12.21 -4.04
C ARG A 91 3.64 -11.97 -3.65
N ALA A 92 3.87 -11.89 -2.34
CA ALA A 92 5.18 -11.95 -1.70
C ALA A 92 5.03 -12.67 -0.37
N GLY A 93 5.78 -13.75 -0.16
CA GLY A 93 5.73 -14.52 1.09
C GLY A 93 4.30 -14.93 1.50
N PRO A 94 3.83 -14.58 2.72
CA PRO A 94 2.50 -14.93 3.20
C PRO A 94 1.41 -13.92 2.76
N HIS A 95 1.73 -12.93 1.94
CA HIS A 95 0.82 -11.85 1.58
C HIS A 95 0.39 -11.90 0.12
N THR A 96 -0.84 -11.48 -0.13
CA THR A 96 -1.43 -11.38 -1.47
C THR A 96 -2.12 -10.03 -1.62
N THR A 97 -1.87 -9.37 -2.74
CA THR A 97 -2.62 -8.19 -3.19
C THR A 97 -3.45 -8.55 -4.43
N ASN A 98 -4.68 -8.07 -4.46
CA ASN A 98 -5.50 -8.04 -5.66
C ASN A 98 -5.77 -6.59 -6.01
N VAL A 99 -5.46 -6.18 -7.23
CA VAL A 99 -5.74 -4.84 -7.76
C VAL A 99 -6.78 -4.96 -8.85
N PHE A 100 -7.82 -4.15 -8.75
CA PHE A 100 -8.92 -4.09 -9.71
C PHE A 100 -8.89 -2.76 -10.44
N SER A 101 -8.90 -2.81 -11.76
CA SER A 101 -8.99 -1.64 -12.64
C SER A 101 -10.16 -1.80 -13.61
N HIS A 102 -10.61 -0.69 -14.20
CA HIS A 102 -11.50 -0.77 -15.36
C HIS A 102 -10.81 -1.50 -16.51
N ALA A 103 -11.60 -2.05 -17.44
CA ALA A 103 -11.09 -2.80 -18.58
C ALA A 103 -10.14 -2.02 -19.51
N ASP A 104 -10.17 -0.69 -19.46
CA ASP A 104 -9.22 0.18 -20.15
C ASP A 104 -7.82 0.20 -19.50
N GLY A 105 -7.67 -0.41 -18.32
CA GLY A 105 -6.44 -0.46 -17.54
C GLY A 105 -6.00 0.87 -16.96
N SER A 106 -6.78 1.94 -17.13
CA SER A 106 -6.31 3.31 -16.86
C SER A 106 -6.58 3.75 -15.41
N ARG A 107 -7.64 3.22 -14.80
CA ARG A 107 -8.14 3.66 -13.50
C ARG A 107 -8.34 2.51 -12.54
N ILE A 108 -7.69 2.61 -11.38
CA ILE A 108 -7.87 1.65 -10.28
C ILE A 108 -9.24 1.89 -9.62
N VAL A 109 -10.02 0.82 -9.57
CA VAL A 109 -11.31 0.77 -8.86
C VAL A 109 -11.08 0.50 -7.38
N GLY A 110 -10.18 -0.43 -7.06
CA GLY A 110 -9.82 -0.74 -5.68
C GLY A 110 -8.67 -1.73 -5.61
N ALA A 111 -8.10 -1.87 -4.43
CA ALA A 111 -7.05 -2.84 -4.17
C ALA A 111 -7.21 -3.41 -2.77
N VAL A 112 -6.90 -4.70 -2.60
CA VAL A 112 -6.98 -5.39 -1.32
C VAL A 112 -5.70 -6.15 -1.07
N LEU A 113 -5.05 -5.87 0.05
CA LEU A 113 -3.86 -6.57 0.53
C LEU A 113 -4.23 -7.38 1.78
N TYR A 114 -3.89 -8.66 1.81
CA TYR A 114 -4.15 -9.52 2.96
C TYR A 114 -3.02 -10.52 3.19
N GLY A 115 -2.88 -10.96 4.44
CA GLY A 115 -1.95 -12.02 4.84
C GLY A 115 -2.60 -13.40 4.94
N LYS A 116 -1.79 -14.43 5.15
CA LYS A 116 -2.24 -15.71 5.70
C LYS A 116 -2.70 -15.55 7.17
N PRO A 117 -3.54 -16.46 7.69
CA PRO A 117 -3.90 -16.46 9.12
C PRO A 117 -2.67 -16.39 10.02
N GLY A 118 -2.71 -15.52 11.03
CA GLY A 118 -1.60 -15.31 11.97
C GLY A 118 -0.46 -14.41 11.48
N PHE A 119 -0.51 -13.90 10.23
CA PHE A 119 0.49 -12.95 9.72
C PHE A 119 -0.07 -11.53 9.71
N ALA A 120 0.64 -10.60 10.36
CA ALA A 120 0.36 -9.17 10.27
C ALA A 120 0.60 -8.65 8.85
N LEU A 121 -0.05 -7.55 8.48
CA LEU A 121 0.23 -6.88 7.20
C LEU A 121 1.67 -6.35 7.15
N PRO A 122 2.26 -6.24 5.95
CA PRO A 122 3.57 -5.62 5.79
C PRO A 122 3.54 -4.21 6.36
N ALA A 123 4.44 -3.91 7.29
CA ALA A 123 4.65 -2.54 7.72
C ALA A 123 5.21 -1.74 6.54
N LEU A 124 4.76 -0.50 6.37
CA LEU A 124 5.44 0.42 5.46
C LEU A 124 6.92 0.45 5.85
N PRO A 125 7.85 0.28 4.90
CA PRO A 125 9.23 0.63 5.17
C PRO A 125 9.21 2.12 5.50
N VAL A 126 9.38 2.46 6.77
CA VAL A 126 9.74 3.81 7.16
C VAL A 126 11.07 4.02 6.47
N SER A 127 11.07 4.76 5.36
CA SER A 127 12.30 5.20 4.74
C SER A 127 13.10 5.83 5.86
N ARG A 128 14.11 5.11 6.35
CA ARG A 128 15.16 5.71 7.15
C ARG A 128 15.82 6.64 6.17
N SER A 129 15.32 7.87 6.13
CA SER A 129 16.09 9.03 5.78
C SER A 129 17.36 8.86 6.60
N LEU A 130 18.40 8.35 5.94
CA LEU A 130 19.76 8.64 6.34
C LEU A 130 19.78 10.17 6.32
N HIS A 131 19.49 10.77 7.47
CA HIS A 131 20.10 12.03 7.83
C HIS A 131 21.60 11.74 7.82
N GLN A 132 22.18 11.71 6.61
CA GLN A 132 23.49 12.23 6.38
C GLN A 132 23.36 13.68 6.79
N THR A 133 23.54 13.93 8.08
CA THR A 133 23.96 15.21 8.59
C THR A 133 25.25 15.49 7.82
N SER A 134 25.12 16.19 6.70
CA SER A 134 26.21 16.89 6.07
C SER A 134 26.87 17.67 7.19
N GLY A 135 28.02 17.16 7.62
CA GLY A 135 28.86 17.75 8.64
C GLY A 135 29.35 19.08 8.11
N ARG A 136 28.50 20.11 8.19
CA ARG A 136 28.89 21.48 7.98
C ARG A 136 29.76 21.83 9.18
N ARG A 137 31.08 21.65 9.03
CA ARG A 137 32.09 22.24 9.91
C ARG A 137 31.78 23.74 10.02
N MET A 138 31.09 24.13 11.08
CA MET A 138 31.06 25.53 11.48
C MET A 138 32.47 25.89 11.90
N ARG A 139 33.09 26.78 11.13
CA ARG A 139 34.26 27.53 11.57
C ARG A 139 33.86 28.28 12.85
N ILE A 140 34.57 28.00 13.92
CA ILE A 140 34.64 28.85 15.11
C ILE A 140 35.29 30.17 14.68
N PRO A 141 34.71 31.32 15.05
CA PRO A 141 35.57 32.30 15.69
C PRO A 141 34.91 33.04 16.87
N ALA A 142 35.78 33.33 17.84
CA ALA A 142 35.74 34.43 18.80
C ALA A 142 34.74 34.38 19.98
N GLY A 143 35.30 34.49 21.19
CA GLY A 143 34.61 35.07 22.35
C GLY A 143 34.34 34.11 23.51
N GLN A 144 35.38 33.51 24.08
CA GLN A 144 35.29 32.92 25.43
C GLN A 144 35.13 34.08 26.43
N LEU A 145 33.88 34.37 26.82
CA LEU A 145 33.56 35.20 27.97
C LEU A 145 33.58 34.31 29.21
N ASP A 146 34.63 34.49 30.02
CA ASP A 146 34.75 33.90 31.35
C ASP A 146 33.80 34.65 32.29
N LEU A 147 32.78 33.95 32.84
CA LEU A 147 31.69 34.54 33.63
C LEU A 147 31.83 34.29 35.14
N PHE A 148 33.02 33.98 35.63
CA PHE A 148 33.27 33.74 37.04
C PHE A 148 34.37 34.65 37.58
N ALA A 149 34.07 35.94 37.67
CA ALA A 149 34.76 36.87 38.56
C ALA A 149 33.75 37.39 39.59
N ASP A 150 34.06 37.13 40.86
CA ASP A 150 33.50 37.65 42.10
C ASP A 150 32.09 37.23 42.57
N ALA A 151 32.10 36.33 43.56
CA ALA A 151 31.30 36.49 44.76
C ALA A 151 32.25 36.40 45.96
N GLY A 152 32.58 37.55 46.53
CA GLY A 152 33.54 37.71 47.62
C GLY A 152 33.01 37.36 49.01
N VAL A 153 33.97 37.21 49.94
CA VAL A 153 33.92 37.57 51.36
C VAL A 153 35.26 38.22 51.70
#